data_AF-A0A934R4H4-F1
#
_entry.id   AF-A0A934R4H4-F1
#
_cell.length_a   1.000
_cell.length_b   1.000
_cell.length_c   1.000
_cell.angle_alpha   90.00
_cell.angle_beta   90.00
_cell.angle_gamma   90.00
#
_symmetry.space_group_name_H-M   'P 1'
#
loop_
_entity.id
_entity.type
_entity.pdbx_description
1 polymer ?
#
loop_
_entity_poly.entity_id
_entity_poly.type
_entity_poly.pdbx_seq_one_letter_code
_entity_poly.pdbx_strand_id
1 'polypeptide(L)'
;MALISTRAGGGSIDNSRDPYGGWDRHGRTREMRWMRGSTQIDRHAYTYDRAGQRLTQTNSPGGTNESQAFVYDGLRQLKNRIRGGTIRMPKAKMNRA
;
A
#
# COMPACT_ATOMS: atom_id res chain seq x y z
N MET A 1 -9.76 3.68 -31.03
CA MET A 1 -9.90 3.24 -29.62
C MET A 1 -9.43 4.36 -28.71
N ALA A 2 -10.25 4.79 -27.75
CA ALA A 2 -9.85 5.82 -26.79
C ALA A 2 -9.26 5.16 -25.53
N LEU A 3 -8.01 5.50 -25.19
CA LEU A 3 -7.42 5.16 -23.90
C LEU A 3 -7.98 6.12 -22.85
N ILE A 4 -9.07 5.72 -22.19
CA ILE A 4 -9.56 6.45 -21.02
C ILE A 4 -8.56 6.21 -19.88
N SER A 5 -7.62 7.14 -19.72
CA SER A 5 -6.75 7.20 -18.54
C SER A 5 -7.56 7.76 -17.37
N THR A 6 -8.38 6.90 -16.76
CA THR A 6 -9.03 7.23 -15.49
C THR A 6 -7.94 7.28 -14.43
N ARG A 7 -7.37 8.47 -14.20
CA ARG A 7 -6.54 8.76 -13.03
C ARG A 7 -7.42 8.53 -11.80
N ALA A 8 -7.37 7.33 -11.23
CA ALA A 8 -8.26 6.86 -10.18
C ALA A 8 -7.95 7.51 -8.82
N GLY A 9 -8.14 8.83 -8.74
CA GLY A 9 -8.67 9.47 -7.54
C GLY A 9 -10.17 9.17 -7.51
N GLY A 10 -10.52 7.98 -7.02
CA GLY A 10 -11.87 7.44 -7.10
C GLY A 10 -11.90 6.13 -6.34
N GLY A 11 -12.31 6.20 -5.07
CA GLY A 11 -12.26 5.06 -4.19
C GLY A 11 -13.22 3.94 -4.59
N SER A 12 -13.04 2.81 -3.93
CA SER A 12 -14.18 2.29 -3.17
C SER A 12 -15.29 1.58 -3.96
N ILE A 13 -14.99 1.09 -5.17
CA ILE A 13 -15.50 -0.25 -5.52
C ILE A 13 -14.68 -1.24 -4.65
N ASP A 14 -15.22 -1.93 -3.64
CA ASP A 14 -16.62 -2.00 -3.19
C ASP A 14 -16.70 -2.12 -1.65
N ASN A 15 -16.42 -1.04 -0.89
CA ASN A 15 -16.31 -1.10 0.57
C ASN A 15 -16.57 0.25 1.28
N SER A 16 -17.82 0.43 1.76
CA SER A 16 -18.34 1.65 2.44
C SER A 16 -17.73 1.98 3.82
N ARG A 17 -16.43 1.71 4.02
CA ARG A 17 -15.66 1.91 5.26
C ARG A 17 -14.30 2.58 5.08
N ASP A 18 -13.85 2.83 3.85
CA ASP A 18 -12.65 3.65 3.59
C ASP A 18 -13.02 5.00 2.94
N PRO A 19 -13.21 6.07 3.73
CA PRO A 19 -13.57 7.39 3.21
C PRO A 19 -12.42 8.07 2.47
N TYR A 20 -11.20 7.51 2.52
CA TYR A 20 -10.01 8.10 1.93
C TYR A 20 -9.72 7.58 0.53
N GLY A 21 -10.50 6.62 0.01
CA GLY A 21 -10.51 6.28 -1.42
C GLY A 21 -9.16 5.87 -2.03
N GLY A 22 -8.30 5.21 -1.27
CA GLY A 22 -6.92 4.84 -1.66
C GLY A 22 -5.84 5.70 -1.00
N TRP A 23 -6.21 6.76 -0.28
CA TRP A 23 -5.33 7.50 0.63
C TRP A 23 -5.43 6.96 2.07
N ASP A 24 -4.58 7.44 2.98
CA ASP A 24 -4.75 7.28 4.42
C ASP A 24 -5.30 8.57 5.06
N ARG A 25 -5.58 8.53 6.36
CA ARG A 25 -6.08 9.70 7.12
C ARG A 25 -5.14 10.92 7.17
N HIS A 26 -3.94 10.81 6.63
CA HIS A 26 -2.94 11.88 6.54
C HIS A 26 -2.68 12.31 5.09
N GLY A 27 -3.51 11.86 4.13
CA GLY A 27 -3.36 12.16 2.71
C GLY A 27 -2.22 11.43 2.02
N ARG A 28 -1.65 10.38 2.63
CA ARG A 28 -0.57 9.56 2.03
C ARG A 28 -1.18 8.41 1.23
N THR A 29 -0.56 8.01 0.13
CA THR A 29 -1.09 6.92 -0.71
C THR A 29 -1.08 5.58 0.03
N ARG A 30 -2.26 5.02 0.30
CA ARG A 30 -2.46 3.71 0.93
C ARG A 30 -2.62 2.60 -0.12
N GLU A 31 -3.31 2.89 -1.22
CA GLU A 31 -3.59 1.96 -2.30
C GLU A 31 -3.73 2.70 -3.64
N MET A 32 -3.18 2.13 -4.70
CA MET A 32 -3.36 2.54 -6.10
C MET A 32 -3.81 1.30 -6.88
N ARG A 33 -4.84 1.42 -7.72
CA ARG A 33 -5.34 0.34 -8.56
C ARG A 33 -5.40 0.78 -10.01
N TRP A 34 -4.94 -0.07 -10.91
CA TRP A 34 -5.07 0.08 -12.36
C TRP A 34 -6.11 -0.93 -12.85
N MET A 35 -7.14 -0.42 -13.49
CA MET A 35 -8.31 -1.18 -13.91
C MET A 35 -8.43 -1.14 -15.44
N ARG A 36 -8.78 -2.28 -16.06
CA ARG A 36 -9.23 -2.40 -17.44
C ARG A 36 -10.70 -2.82 -17.41
N GLY A 37 -11.60 -1.85 -17.46
CA GLY A 37 -13.01 -2.09 -17.12
C GLY A 37 -13.15 -2.48 -15.65
N SER A 38 -13.84 -3.58 -15.36
CA SER A 38 -13.94 -4.16 -14.01
C SER A 38 -12.74 -5.01 -13.60
N THR A 39 -11.82 -5.34 -14.52
CA THR A 39 -10.65 -6.19 -14.21
C THR A 39 -9.50 -5.35 -13.65
N GLN A 40 -9.06 -5.64 -12.43
CA GLN A 40 -7.80 -5.09 -11.91
C GLN A 40 -6.61 -5.72 -12.63
N ILE A 41 -5.77 -4.91 -13.26
CA ILE A 41 -4.58 -5.35 -13.99
C ILE A 41 -3.28 -5.13 -13.20
N ASP A 42 -3.25 -4.14 -12.31
CA ASP A 42 -2.18 -3.94 -11.33
C ASP A 42 -2.74 -3.23 -10.08
N ARG A 43 -2.06 -3.41 -8.96
CA ARG A 43 -2.36 -2.75 -7.69
C ARG A 43 -1.10 -2.60 -6.85
N HIS A 44 -0.93 -1.43 -6.26
CA HIS A 44 0.13 -1.14 -5.30
C HIS A 44 -0.50 -0.73 -3.98
N ALA A 45 -0.09 -1.33 -2.88
CA ALA A 45 -0.59 -1.03 -1.55
C ALA A 45 0.56 -0.79 -0.57
N TYR A 46 0.39 0.16 0.35
CA TYR A 46 1.44 0.64 1.23
C TYR A 46 0.95 0.74 2.68
N THR A 47 1.87 0.52 3.62
CA THR A 47 1.67 0.91 5.03
C THR A 47 2.80 1.82 5.47
N TYR A 48 2.56 2.62 6.50
CA TYR A 48 3.50 3.61 7.01
C TYR A 48 3.54 3.61 8.53
N ASP A 49 4.66 4.09 9.07
CA ASP A 49 4.76 4.43 10.48
C ASP A 49 4.10 5.79 10.79
N ARG A 50 4.22 6.21 12.05
CA ARG A 50 3.75 7.52 12.54
C ARG A 50 4.57 8.71 12.01
N ALA A 51 5.78 8.47 11.49
CA ALA A 51 6.72 9.50 11.06
C ALA A 51 6.68 9.79 9.56
N GLY A 52 6.01 8.96 8.75
CA GLY A 52 5.96 9.08 7.29
C GLY A 52 6.68 7.96 6.53
N GLN A 53 7.45 7.11 7.21
CA GLN A 53 8.27 6.08 6.58
C GLN A 53 7.42 4.87 6.19
N ARG A 54 7.68 4.31 5.00
CA ARG A 54 6.91 3.21 4.42
C ARG A 54 7.34 1.88 5.06
N LEU A 55 6.47 1.23 5.82
CA LEU A 55 6.78 -0.04 6.47
C LEU A 55 6.64 -1.24 5.53
N THR A 56 5.61 -1.25 4.66
CA THR A 56 5.39 -2.31 3.68
C THR A 56 4.99 -1.76 2.32
N GLN A 57 5.23 -2.56 1.29
CA GLN A 57 4.72 -2.41 -0.06
C GLN A 57 4.25 -3.77 -0.56
N THR A 58 3.06 -3.83 -1.16
CA THR A 58 2.58 -4.99 -1.90
C THR A 58 2.19 -4.56 -3.30
N ASN A 59 2.80 -5.18 -4.31
CA ASN A 59 2.43 -5.03 -5.71
C ASN A 59 1.62 -6.28 -6.11
N SER A 60 0.62 -6.13 -6.98
CA SER A 60 -0.25 -7.23 -7.42
C SER A 60 -0.44 -7.24 -8.95
N PRO A 61 0.63 -7.23 -9.77
CA PRO A 61 0.52 -7.26 -11.23
C PRO A 61 -0.18 -8.55 -11.67
N GLY A 62 -1.26 -8.42 -12.44
CA GLY A 62 -2.08 -9.57 -12.86
C GLY A 62 -2.67 -10.41 -11.71
N GLY A 63 -2.69 -9.90 -10.48
CA GLY A 63 -3.15 -10.60 -9.28
C GLY A 63 -2.08 -11.37 -8.49
N THR A 64 -0.84 -11.50 -8.99
CA THR A 64 0.25 -12.14 -8.25
C THR A 64 0.83 -11.18 -7.21
N ASN A 65 0.70 -11.51 -5.92
CA ASN A 65 1.14 -10.63 -4.84
C ASN A 65 2.66 -10.73 -4.57
N GLU A 66 3.40 -9.68 -4.93
CA GLU A 66 4.77 -9.46 -4.49
C GLU A 66 4.80 -8.50 -3.30
N SER A 67 5.34 -8.92 -2.15
CA SER A 67 5.43 -8.07 -0.96
C SER A 67 6.87 -7.75 -0.55
N GLN A 68 7.05 -6.53 -0.06
CA GLN A 68 8.31 -5.99 0.46
C GLN A 68 8.06 -5.31 1.83
N ALA A 69 9.05 -5.39 2.72
CA ALA A 69 9.07 -4.65 3.98
C ALA A 69 10.36 -3.85 4.11
N PHE A 70 10.27 -2.68 4.72
CA PHE A 70 11.39 -1.77 4.92
C PHE A 70 11.62 -1.57 6.42
N VAL A 71 12.88 -1.63 6.83
CA VAL A 71 13.33 -1.37 8.19
C VAL A 71 14.26 -0.17 8.15
N TYR A 72 14.04 0.77 9.05
CA TYR A 72 14.82 2.00 9.15
C TYR A 72 15.69 2.00 10.41
N ASP A 73 16.75 2.79 10.41
CA ASP A 73 17.54 3.07 11.60
C ASP A 73 16.96 4.24 12.42
N GLY A 74 17.64 4.62 13.51
CA GLY A 74 17.24 5.75 14.36
C GLY A 74 17.28 7.12 13.68
N LEU A 75 18.03 7.25 12.57
CA LEU A 75 18.11 8.45 11.75
C LEU A 75 17.09 8.43 10.59
N ARG A 76 16.19 7.43 10.56
CA ARG A 76 15.19 7.18 9.52
C ARG A 76 15.78 6.88 8.13
N GLN A 77 17.02 6.39 8.08
CA GLN A 77 17.64 5.90 6.85
C GLN A 77 17.26 4.42 6.61
N LEU A 78 17.20 3.98 5.36
CA LEU A 78 16.84 2.60 5.03
C LEU A 78 17.95 1.64 5.46
N LYS A 79 17.67 0.82 6.48
CA LYS A 79 18.60 -0.16 7.05
C LYS A 79 18.45 -1.55 6.42
N ASN A 80 17.24 -1.97 6.06
CA ASN A 80 17.00 -3.26 5.41
C ASN A 80 15.74 -3.23 4.52
N ARG A 81 15.74 -4.02 3.45
CA ARG A 81 14.57 -4.29 2.61
C ARG A 81 14.39 -5.79 2.41
N ILE A 82 13.34 -6.35 3.00
CA ILE A 82 12.96 -7.76 2.88
C ILE A 82 12.05 -7.91 1.66
N ARG A 83 12.26 -8.93 0.83
CA ARG A 83 11.42 -9.28 -0.33
C ARG A 83 11.06 -10.76 -0.28
N GLY A 84 9.78 -11.09 -0.50
CA GLY A 84 9.28 -12.46 -0.49
C GLY A 84 9.08 -13.04 0.92
N GLY A 85 8.19 -14.04 1.02
CA GLY A 85 7.75 -14.65 2.28
C GLY A 85 6.59 -13.90 2.95
N THR A 86 5.99 -14.52 3.97
CA THR A 86 4.85 -13.96 4.73
C THR A 86 5.30 -12.73 5.51
N ILE A 87 5.12 -11.55 4.91
CA ILE A 87 5.38 -10.26 5.55
C ILE A 87 4.32 -10.00 6.61
N ARG A 88 4.53 -10.60 7.77
CA ARG A 88 3.79 -10.28 8.99
C ARG A 88 4.09 -8.81 9.31
N MET A 89 3.04 -7.99 9.32
CA MET A 89 3.10 -6.56 9.70
C MET A 89 4.12 -6.38 10.84
N PRO A 90 5.17 -5.56 10.69
CA PRO A 90 6.16 -5.39 11.75
C PRO A 90 5.41 -4.91 12.99
N LYS A 91 5.26 -5.79 13.96
CA LYS A 91 4.45 -5.55 15.15
C LYS A 91 5.21 -4.56 16.02
N ALA A 92 5.04 -3.28 15.71
CA ALA A 92 5.42 -2.17 16.56
C ALA A 92 5.02 -2.54 17.98
N LYS A 93 6.00 -2.58 18.89
CA LYS A 93 5.90 -3.30 20.16
C LYS A 93 4.58 -2.96 20.83
N MET A 94 3.65 -3.93 20.86
CA MET A 94 2.39 -3.79 21.59
C MET A 94 2.71 -3.94 23.08
N ASN A 95 3.30 -2.89 23.65
CA ASN A 95 3.26 -2.67 25.07
C ASN A 95 1.79 -2.40 25.41
N ARG A 96 1.07 -3.45 25.80
CA ARG A 96 -0.13 -3.30 26.63
C ARG A 96 0.37 -2.77 27.97
N ALA A 97 0.04 -1.50 28.23
CA ALA A 97 -0.32 -1.07 29.57
C ALA A 97 -1.80 -1.46 29.78
#